data_AF-A0A3R0Y1E6-F1
#
_entry.id   AF-A0A3R0Y1E6-F1
#
_cell.length_a   1.000
_cell.length_b   1.000
_cell.length_c   1.000
_cell.angle_alpha   90.00
_cell.angle_beta   90.00
_cell.angle_gamma   90.00
#
_symmetry.space_group_name_H-M   'P 1'
#
loop_
_entity.id
_entity.type
_entity.pdbx_description
1 polymer ?
#
loop_
_entity_poly.entity_id
_entity_poly.type
_entity_poly.pdbx_seq_one_letter_code
_entity_poly.pdbx_strand_id
1 'polypeptide(L)'
;MKNIADSGILARIRNLAPKSAAASAPYRTPEEWRRWQLAEGRKRCEEIERQNRQARAEKIFGRSGIRDLYRRCSFANYRVVNDGQRHALSQAKSIAENLCGDDFTSFVFSGSTGTGKNHLAAAIGNRLLARGKTVMIVTLADVMLGVRACYDAGKSEETFLAGLCDVDLLVLDEVGMQRDTKNEFVILNQIVDRRTASMKSVGILTNMNFDSLKKLAGERVTDRLRMNGGRWVIFGWESWRQHVRQHK
;
A
#
# COMPACT_ATOMS: atom_id res chain seq x y z
N MET A 1 13.77 -10.29 -60.99
CA MET A 1 14.32 -10.75 -59.70
C MET A 1 13.16 -11.32 -58.88
N LYS A 2 13.16 -12.64 -58.59
CA LYS A 2 12.10 -13.27 -57.79
C LYS A 2 12.24 -12.80 -56.34
N ASN A 3 11.16 -12.26 -55.81
CA ASN A 3 11.07 -11.78 -54.43
C ASN A 3 11.30 -12.98 -53.49
N ILE A 4 12.39 -12.98 -52.72
CA ILE A 4 12.79 -14.10 -51.82
C ILE A 4 11.69 -14.39 -50.78
N ALA A 5 10.76 -13.45 -50.57
CA ALA A 5 9.59 -13.61 -49.72
C ALA A 5 8.53 -14.61 -50.25
N ASP A 6 8.47 -14.84 -51.57
CA ASP A 6 7.36 -15.61 -52.21
C ASP A 6 7.73 -17.07 -52.55
N SER A 7 8.99 -17.48 -52.33
CA SER A 7 9.40 -18.87 -52.47
C SER A 7 10.49 -19.22 -51.45
N GLY A 8 10.18 -20.14 -50.52
CA GLY A 8 11.14 -20.60 -49.51
C GLY A 8 10.52 -20.89 -48.14
N ILE A 9 11.37 -20.89 -47.10
CA ILE A 9 11.01 -21.22 -45.72
C ILE A 9 9.92 -20.29 -45.16
N LEU A 10 9.99 -18.99 -45.47
CA LEU A 10 9.00 -18.00 -45.01
C LEU A 10 7.60 -18.25 -45.56
N ALA A 11 7.48 -18.71 -46.82
CA ALA A 11 6.20 -19.08 -47.41
C ALA A 11 5.59 -20.31 -46.73
N ARG A 12 6.43 -21.30 -46.36
CA ARG A 12 5.99 -22.47 -45.57
C ARG A 12 5.49 -22.07 -44.18
N ILE A 13 6.21 -21.16 -43.49
CA ILE A 13 5.78 -20.63 -42.19
C ILE A 13 4.44 -19.90 -42.30
N ARG A 14 4.23 -19.11 -43.37
CA ARG A 14 2.99 -18.37 -43.59
C ARG A 14 1.78 -19.28 -43.85
N ASN A 15 1.99 -20.43 -44.49
CA ASN A 15 0.95 -21.44 -44.69
C ASN A 15 0.58 -22.18 -43.40
N LEU A 16 1.52 -22.31 -42.45
CA LEU A 16 1.28 -22.92 -41.14
C LEU A 16 0.69 -21.92 -40.12
N ALA A 17 0.99 -20.64 -40.29
CA ALA A 17 0.51 -19.59 -39.39
C ALA A 17 -0.98 -19.28 -39.63
N PRO A 18 -1.72 -18.84 -38.59
CA PRO A 18 -3.08 -18.34 -38.76
C PRO A 18 -3.14 -17.21 -39.79
N LYS A 19 -4.20 -17.16 -40.61
CA LYS A 19 -4.38 -16.10 -41.62
C LYS A 19 -4.36 -14.68 -41.04
N SER A 20 -4.68 -14.53 -39.76
CA SER A 20 -4.62 -13.27 -39.00
C SER A 20 -3.22 -12.89 -38.51
N ALA A 21 -2.24 -13.80 -38.48
CA ALA A 21 -0.95 -13.60 -37.81
C ALA A 21 -0.14 -12.42 -38.36
N ALA A 22 -0.19 -12.18 -39.67
CA ALA A 22 0.49 -11.04 -40.30
C ALA A 22 -0.21 -9.71 -40.03
N ALA A 23 -1.54 -9.73 -39.84
CA ALA A 23 -2.32 -8.54 -39.49
C ALA A 23 -2.20 -8.20 -37.99
N SER A 24 -1.94 -9.21 -37.14
CA SER A 24 -1.79 -9.06 -35.70
C SER A 24 -0.34 -8.77 -35.24
N ALA A 25 0.63 -8.73 -36.15
CA ALA A 25 2.02 -8.47 -35.79
C ALA A 25 2.18 -7.01 -35.30
N PRO A 26 2.73 -6.77 -34.10
CA PRO A 26 2.80 -5.44 -33.51
C PRO A 26 3.88 -4.53 -34.13
N TYR A 27 4.63 -5.03 -35.11
CA TYR A 27 5.70 -4.34 -35.81
C TYR A 27 5.89 -4.93 -37.21
N ARG A 28 6.36 -4.11 -38.15
CA ARG A 28 6.69 -4.48 -39.54
C ARG A 28 8.12 -4.13 -39.92
N THR A 29 8.77 -3.24 -39.18
CA THR A 29 10.17 -2.84 -39.41
C THR A 29 11.07 -3.17 -38.21
N PRO A 30 12.40 -3.30 -38.40
CA PRO A 30 13.33 -3.48 -37.29
C PRO A 30 13.32 -2.33 -36.27
N GLU A 31 12.96 -1.12 -36.68
CA GLU A 31 12.84 0.04 -35.78
C GLU A 31 11.59 -0.04 -34.91
N GLU A 32 10.44 -0.37 -35.51
CA GLU A 32 9.19 -0.62 -34.78
C GLU A 32 9.35 -1.78 -33.80
N TRP A 33 10.03 -2.85 -34.20
CA TRP A 33 10.34 -3.99 -33.33
C TRP A 33 11.17 -3.57 -32.11
N ARG A 34 12.24 -2.78 -32.32
CA ARG A 34 13.07 -2.27 -31.21
C ARG A 34 12.27 -1.39 -30.26
N ARG A 35 11.40 -0.49 -30.78
CA ARG A 35 10.52 0.35 -29.95
C ARG A 35 9.55 -0.49 -29.14
N TRP A 36 8.92 -1.49 -29.77
CA TRP A 36 8.00 -2.41 -29.10
C TRP A 36 8.70 -3.22 -28.01
N GLN A 37 9.89 -3.77 -28.30
CA GLN A 37 10.68 -4.51 -27.30
C GLN A 37 11.08 -3.65 -26.11
N LEU A 38 11.52 -2.41 -26.33
CA LEU A 38 11.85 -1.48 -25.24
C LEU A 38 10.61 -1.15 -24.40
N ALA A 39 9.45 -0.95 -25.02
CA ALA A 39 8.20 -0.68 -24.32
C ALA A 39 7.73 -1.88 -23.47
N GLU A 40 7.75 -3.09 -24.04
CA GLU A 40 7.41 -4.31 -23.29
C GLU A 40 8.44 -4.64 -22.21
N GLY A 41 9.73 -4.38 -22.48
CA GLY A 41 10.80 -4.50 -21.49
C GLY A 41 10.56 -3.60 -20.28
N ARG A 42 10.18 -2.34 -20.48
CA ARG A 42 9.83 -1.41 -19.38
C ARG A 42 8.66 -1.94 -18.54
N LYS A 43 7.56 -2.35 -19.18
CA LYS A 43 6.41 -2.95 -18.48
C LYS A 43 6.81 -4.17 -17.64
N ARG A 44 7.69 -5.02 -18.18
CA ARG A 44 8.17 -6.22 -17.48
C ARG A 44 9.08 -5.86 -16.30
N CYS A 45 9.97 -4.89 -16.45
CA CYS A 45 10.80 -4.39 -15.36
C CYS A 45 9.95 -3.81 -14.23
N GLU A 46 8.97 -2.97 -14.54
CA GLU A 46 8.04 -2.39 -13.57
C GLU A 46 7.28 -3.48 -12.79
N GLU A 47 6.79 -4.51 -13.49
CA GLU A 47 6.11 -5.64 -12.85
C GLU A 47 7.05 -6.45 -11.95
N ILE A 48 8.29 -6.70 -12.37
CA ILE A 48 9.29 -7.41 -11.55
C ILE A 48 9.65 -6.59 -10.31
N GLU A 49 9.85 -5.27 -10.46
CA GLU A 49 10.11 -4.38 -9.32
C GLU A 49 8.95 -4.38 -8.33
N ARG A 50 7.71 -4.36 -8.82
CA ARG A 50 6.50 -4.46 -8.00
C ARG A 50 6.44 -5.78 -7.23
N GLN A 51 6.70 -6.90 -7.89
CA GLN A 51 6.75 -8.23 -7.26
C GLN A 51 7.87 -8.31 -6.22
N ASN A 52 9.04 -7.74 -6.51
CA ASN A 52 10.16 -7.68 -5.59
C ASN A 52 9.84 -6.84 -4.36
N ARG A 53 9.19 -5.68 -4.52
CA ARG A 53 8.73 -4.84 -3.41
C ARG A 53 7.75 -5.59 -2.51
N GLN A 54 6.77 -6.26 -3.11
CA GLN A 54 5.80 -7.08 -2.37
C GLN A 54 6.49 -8.23 -1.61
N ALA A 55 7.37 -8.99 -2.27
CA ALA A 55 8.09 -10.10 -1.66
C ALA A 55 9.02 -9.66 -0.53
N ARG A 56 9.66 -8.49 -0.66
CA ARG A 56 10.46 -7.87 0.41
C ARG A 56 9.58 -7.54 1.61
N ALA A 57 8.45 -6.87 1.40
CA ALA A 57 7.51 -6.53 2.47
C ALA A 57 7.01 -7.79 3.21
N GLU A 58 6.68 -8.85 2.47
CA GLU A 58 6.24 -10.13 3.05
C GLU A 58 7.35 -10.83 3.84
N LYS A 59 8.60 -10.79 3.35
CA LYS A 59 9.75 -11.38 4.03
C LYS A 59 10.06 -10.70 5.37
N ILE A 60 9.83 -9.39 5.49
CA ILE A 60 10.14 -8.63 6.71
C ILE A 60 9.28 -9.10 7.89
N PHE A 61 8.00 -9.41 7.66
CA PHE A 61 7.08 -9.83 8.73
C PHE A 61 6.62 -11.29 8.64
N GLY A 62 7.13 -12.05 7.65
CA GLY A 62 6.76 -13.45 7.42
C GLY A 62 5.29 -13.67 7.06
N ARG A 63 4.58 -12.61 6.65
CA ARG A 63 3.14 -12.64 6.37
C ARG A 63 2.78 -11.63 5.28
N SER A 64 1.61 -11.83 4.66
CA SER A 64 0.98 -10.86 3.77
C SER A 64 0.83 -9.50 4.45
N GLY A 65 0.93 -8.42 3.67
CA GLY A 65 0.84 -7.04 4.17
C GLY A 65 -0.48 -6.70 4.87
N ILE A 66 -1.56 -7.44 4.63
CA ILE A 66 -2.83 -7.34 5.38
C ILE A 66 -3.05 -8.64 6.15
N ARG A 67 -3.28 -8.54 7.47
CA ARG A 67 -3.60 -9.69 8.33
C ARG A 67 -4.83 -10.42 7.81
N ASP A 68 -4.85 -11.76 7.89
CA ASP A 68 -5.93 -12.59 7.33
C ASP A 68 -7.34 -12.19 7.80
N LEU A 69 -7.45 -11.76 9.06
CA LEU A 69 -8.67 -11.23 9.66
C LEU A 69 -9.30 -10.10 8.83
N TYR A 70 -8.49 -9.26 8.20
CA TYR A 70 -8.92 -8.08 7.44
C TYR A 70 -8.88 -8.27 5.93
N ARG A 71 -8.48 -9.46 5.44
CA ARG A 71 -8.34 -9.74 4.00
C ARG A 71 -9.67 -9.60 3.24
N ARG A 72 -10.80 -9.84 3.90
CA ARG A 72 -12.14 -9.71 3.30
C ARG A 72 -12.78 -8.33 3.54
N CYS A 73 -12.12 -7.40 4.21
CA CYS A 73 -12.67 -6.06 4.45
C CYS A 73 -12.70 -5.24 3.16
N SER A 74 -13.85 -4.66 2.83
CA SER A 74 -14.05 -3.79 1.68
C SER A 74 -14.98 -2.64 2.05
N PHE A 75 -15.10 -1.65 1.16
CA PHE A 75 -16.08 -0.58 1.35
C PHE A 75 -17.52 -1.09 1.25
N ALA A 76 -17.76 -2.20 0.54
CA ALA A 76 -19.09 -2.76 0.32
C ALA A 76 -19.65 -3.46 1.58
N ASN A 77 -18.78 -4.05 2.40
CA ASN A 77 -19.18 -4.72 3.64
C ASN A 77 -18.96 -3.87 4.90
N TYR A 78 -18.73 -2.56 4.74
CA TYR A 78 -18.73 -1.60 5.84
C TYR A 78 -20.15 -1.07 6.06
N ARG A 79 -20.76 -1.40 7.21
CA ARG A 79 -22.12 -0.97 7.53
C ARG A 79 -22.12 0.46 8.08
N VAL A 80 -22.98 1.29 7.52
CA VAL A 80 -23.17 2.69 7.92
C VAL A 80 -24.52 2.81 8.63
N VAL A 81 -24.49 3.17 9.91
CA VAL A 81 -25.67 3.39 10.77
C VAL A 81 -25.79 4.83 11.26
N ASN A 82 -24.74 5.64 11.13
CA ASN A 82 -24.74 7.05 11.53
C ASN A 82 -23.96 7.95 10.56
N ASP A 83 -24.14 9.26 10.70
CA ASP A 83 -23.49 10.26 9.83
C ASP A 83 -21.96 10.29 9.97
N GLY A 84 -21.43 10.01 11.17
CA GLY A 84 -19.99 9.91 11.38
C GLY A 84 -19.37 8.78 10.55
N GLN A 85 -20.00 7.61 10.52
CA GLN A 85 -19.60 6.47 9.71
C GLN A 85 -19.74 6.76 8.22
N ARG A 86 -20.80 7.46 7.82
CA ARG A 86 -21.00 7.90 6.42
C ARG A 86 -19.86 8.82 5.98
N HIS A 87 -19.50 9.79 6.83
CA HIS A 87 -18.39 10.70 6.59
C HIS A 87 -17.06 9.94 6.51
N ALA A 88 -16.77 9.06 7.48
CA ALA A 88 -15.54 8.28 7.50
C ALA A 88 -15.41 7.36 6.27
N LEU A 89 -16.50 6.72 5.83
CA LEU A 89 -16.53 5.93 4.61
C LEU A 89 -16.27 6.79 3.37
N SER A 90 -16.87 7.97 3.28
CA SER A 90 -16.64 8.91 2.17
C SER A 90 -15.17 9.36 2.11
N GLN A 91 -14.60 9.72 3.27
CA GLN A 91 -13.19 10.09 3.37
C GLN A 91 -12.27 8.93 2.98
N ALA A 92 -12.54 7.71 3.45
CA ALA A 92 -11.75 6.53 3.12
C ALA A 92 -11.79 6.19 1.62
N LYS A 93 -12.95 6.32 0.96
CA LYS A 93 -13.07 6.14 -0.49
C LYS A 93 -12.25 7.15 -1.25
N SER A 94 -12.35 8.43 -0.88
CA SER A 94 -11.62 9.50 -1.56
C SER A 94 -10.10 9.43 -1.28
N ILE A 95 -9.67 8.97 -0.10
CA ILE A 95 -8.25 8.61 0.14
C ILE A 95 -7.82 7.50 -0.82
N ALA A 96 -8.59 6.42 -0.92
CA ALA A 96 -8.25 5.31 -1.82
C ALA A 96 -8.18 5.75 -3.29
N GLU A 97 -9.04 6.66 -3.72
CA GLU A 97 -9.02 7.22 -5.08
C GLU A 97 -7.74 8.02 -5.35
N ASN A 98 -7.36 8.92 -4.43
CA ASN A 98 -6.11 9.69 -4.55
C ASN A 98 -4.90 8.74 -4.62
N LEU A 99 -4.83 7.76 -3.72
CA LEU A 99 -3.73 6.79 -3.64
C LEU A 99 -3.71 5.77 -4.80
N CYS A 100 -4.84 5.56 -5.48
CA CYS A 100 -4.87 4.78 -6.72
C CYS A 100 -4.31 5.56 -7.91
N GLY A 101 -4.32 6.90 -7.84
CA GLY A 101 -3.55 7.75 -8.73
C GLY A 101 -2.06 7.72 -8.38
N ASP A 102 -1.31 8.69 -8.91
CA ASP A 102 0.09 8.90 -8.58
C ASP A 102 0.28 10.00 -7.53
N ASP A 103 -0.79 10.30 -6.79
CA ASP A 103 -0.79 11.23 -5.67
C ASP A 103 -0.45 10.50 -4.36
N PHE A 104 0.10 11.23 -3.39
CA PHE A 104 0.39 10.69 -2.05
C PHE A 104 -0.34 11.51 -1.00
N THR A 105 -1.11 10.85 -0.14
CA THR A 105 -1.83 11.54 0.93
C THR A 105 -1.78 10.70 2.20
N SER A 106 -1.46 11.35 3.31
CA SER A 106 -1.43 10.69 4.61
C SER A 106 -2.80 10.77 5.28
N PHE A 107 -3.10 9.82 6.15
CA PHE A 107 -4.35 9.85 6.90
C PHE A 107 -4.17 9.39 8.33
N VAL A 108 -5.00 9.92 9.22
CA VAL A 108 -5.10 9.51 10.60
C VAL A 108 -6.55 9.17 10.92
N PHE A 109 -6.78 7.93 11.34
CA PHE A 109 -8.06 7.50 11.88
C PHE A 109 -7.96 7.45 13.40
N SER A 110 -8.71 8.32 14.07
CA SER A 110 -8.67 8.54 15.51
C SER A 110 -10.02 8.19 16.12
N GLY A 111 -10.06 7.32 17.14
CA GLY A 111 -11.30 7.06 17.90
C GLY A 111 -11.21 5.80 18.75
N SER A 112 -12.27 5.42 19.44
CA SER A 112 -12.25 4.25 20.34
C SER A 112 -12.07 2.91 19.60
N THR A 113 -11.81 1.84 20.35
CA THR A 113 -11.68 0.48 19.79
C THR A 113 -13.03 -0.04 19.28
N GLY A 114 -12.99 -0.89 18.25
CA GLY A 114 -14.20 -1.50 17.69
C GLY A 114 -15.05 -0.60 16.80
N THR A 115 -14.59 0.61 16.47
CA THR A 115 -15.30 1.58 15.60
C THR A 115 -15.10 1.36 14.10
N GLY A 116 -14.22 0.43 13.70
CA GLY A 116 -14.00 0.08 12.29
C GLY A 116 -12.82 0.78 11.60
N LYS A 117 -11.91 1.42 12.35
CA LYS A 117 -10.66 2.01 11.82
C LYS A 117 -9.87 1.02 10.95
N ASN A 118 -9.58 -0.16 11.50
CA ASN A 118 -8.89 -1.24 10.81
C ASN A 118 -9.65 -1.76 9.58
N HIS A 119 -10.98 -1.77 9.62
CA HIS A 119 -11.79 -2.20 8.48
C HIS A 119 -11.62 -1.23 7.31
N LEU A 120 -11.74 0.07 7.55
CA LEU A 120 -11.60 1.07 6.49
C LEU A 120 -10.16 1.16 5.97
N ALA A 121 -9.15 1.04 6.85
CA ALA A 121 -7.75 0.98 6.44
C ALA A 121 -7.46 -0.26 5.55
N ALA A 122 -7.99 -1.43 5.92
CA ALA A 122 -7.89 -2.63 5.11
C ALA A 122 -8.67 -2.53 3.80
N ALA A 123 -9.84 -1.87 3.79
CA ALA A 123 -10.60 -1.63 2.57
C ALA A 123 -9.84 -0.72 1.57
N ILE A 124 -9.17 0.33 2.07
CA ILE A 124 -8.24 1.15 1.28
C ILE A 124 -7.11 0.25 0.75
N GLY A 125 -6.45 -0.50 1.64
CA GLY A 125 -5.34 -1.38 1.27
C GLY A 125 -5.71 -2.41 0.19
N ASN A 126 -6.84 -3.09 0.34
CA ASN A 126 -7.34 -4.05 -0.65
C ASN A 126 -7.63 -3.41 -2.00
N ARG A 127 -8.12 -2.16 -2.03
CA ARG A 127 -8.34 -1.42 -3.27
C ARG A 127 -7.02 -1.09 -3.98
N LEU A 128 -5.98 -0.71 -3.22
CA LEU A 128 -4.63 -0.45 -3.74
C LEU A 128 -3.96 -1.73 -4.27
N LEU A 129 -4.06 -2.84 -3.53
CA LEU A 129 -3.55 -4.14 -3.95
C LEU A 129 -4.18 -4.58 -5.27
N ALA A 130 -5.50 -4.36 -5.45
CA ALA A 130 -6.20 -4.65 -6.70
C ALA A 130 -5.73 -3.78 -7.89
N ARG A 131 -5.06 -2.65 -7.63
CA ARG A 131 -4.42 -1.78 -8.64
C ARG A 131 -2.92 -2.07 -8.78
N GLY A 132 -2.42 -3.14 -8.17
CA GLY A 132 -1.03 -3.55 -8.23
C GLY A 132 -0.09 -2.81 -7.25
N LYS A 133 -0.57 -1.84 -6.48
CA LYS A 133 0.23 -1.13 -5.48
C LYS A 133 0.53 -2.06 -4.29
N THR A 134 1.59 -1.76 -3.55
CA THR A 134 2.05 -2.51 -2.38
C THR A 134 1.54 -1.89 -1.08
N VAL A 135 1.04 -2.71 -0.16
CA VAL A 135 0.41 -2.24 1.08
C VAL A 135 0.88 -3.05 2.27
N MET A 136 1.16 -2.37 3.37
CA MET A 136 1.50 -2.99 4.65
C MET A 136 0.68 -2.38 5.80
N ILE A 137 0.04 -3.22 6.60
CA ILE A 137 -0.65 -2.85 7.84
C ILE A 137 0.03 -3.58 8.99
N VAL A 138 0.61 -2.82 9.91
CA VAL A 138 1.42 -3.34 11.00
C VAL A 138 1.16 -2.54 12.27
N THR A 139 1.17 -3.18 13.44
CA THR A 139 1.10 -2.44 14.70
C THR A 139 2.45 -1.81 14.98
N LEU A 140 2.45 -0.63 15.61
CA LEU A 140 3.71 0.02 15.98
C LEU A 140 4.53 -0.85 16.96
N ALA A 141 3.85 -1.64 17.80
CA ALA A 141 4.46 -2.68 18.63
C ALA A 141 5.25 -3.73 17.83
N ASP A 142 4.66 -4.27 16.74
CA ASP A 142 5.33 -5.25 15.87
C ASP A 142 6.59 -4.64 15.22
N VAL A 143 6.53 -3.35 14.85
CA VAL A 143 7.69 -2.61 14.30
C VAL A 143 8.80 -2.51 15.35
N MET A 144 8.47 -2.14 16.59
CA MET A 144 9.44 -2.03 17.67
C MET A 144 10.10 -3.38 18.00
N LEU A 145 9.33 -4.48 17.97
CA LEU A 145 9.87 -5.83 18.11
C LEU A 145 10.84 -6.18 16.98
N GLY A 146 10.52 -5.84 15.74
CA GLY A 146 11.41 -6.05 14.59
C GLY A 146 12.72 -5.26 14.69
N VAL A 147 12.65 -4.00 15.16
CA VAL A 147 13.83 -3.17 15.44
C VAL A 147 14.70 -3.81 16.52
N ARG A 148 14.11 -4.27 17.63
CA ARG A 148 14.85 -4.96 18.71
C ARG A 148 15.53 -6.24 18.21
N ALA A 149 14.81 -7.06 17.45
CA ALA A 149 15.36 -8.28 16.86
C ALA A 149 16.55 -8.02 15.92
N CYS A 150 16.60 -6.86 15.25
CA CYS A 150 17.76 -6.47 14.45
C CYS A 150 18.99 -6.24 15.35
N TYR A 151 18.83 -5.47 16.42
CA TYR A 151 19.92 -5.23 17.38
C TYR A 151 20.41 -6.53 18.03
N ASP A 152 19.50 -7.40 18.47
CA ASP A 152 19.85 -8.69 19.10
C ASP A 152 20.65 -9.60 18.13
N ALA A 153 20.39 -9.49 16.83
CA ALA A 153 21.10 -10.21 15.78
C ALA A 153 22.40 -9.50 15.31
N GLY A 154 22.80 -8.39 15.94
CA GLY A 154 23.96 -7.59 15.55
C GLY A 154 23.81 -6.93 14.17
N LYS A 155 22.57 -6.74 13.69
CA LYS A 155 22.25 -6.12 12.41
C LYS A 155 21.72 -4.71 12.62
N SER A 156 21.97 -3.84 11.65
CA SER A 156 21.33 -2.52 11.64
C SER A 156 19.83 -2.64 11.34
N GLU A 157 19.02 -1.91 12.10
CA GLU A 157 17.60 -1.71 11.85
C GLU A 157 17.32 -0.97 10.54
N GLU A 158 18.33 -0.35 9.93
CA GLU A 158 18.17 0.43 8.69
C GLU A 158 17.59 -0.42 7.56
N THR A 159 18.06 -1.66 7.40
CA THR A 159 17.54 -2.55 6.35
C THR A 159 16.07 -2.90 6.60
N PHE A 160 15.69 -3.10 7.87
CA PHE A 160 14.32 -3.38 8.27
C PHE A 160 13.40 -2.17 8.03
N LEU A 161 13.82 -0.98 8.47
CA LEU A 161 13.08 0.26 8.28
C LEU A 161 12.99 0.66 6.80
N ALA A 162 14.04 0.47 6.01
CA ALA A 162 14.03 0.73 4.58
C ALA A 162 13.00 -0.14 3.86
N GLY A 163 12.95 -1.44 4.17
CA GLY A 163 11.97 -2.35 3.61
C GLY A 163 10.52 -2.00 4.01
N LEU A 164 10.31 -1.58 5.26
CA LEU A 164 9.03 -1.05 5.73
C LEU A 164 8.63 0.25 5.01
N CYS A 165 9.59 1.13 4.72
CA CYS A 165 9.35 2.40 4.05
C CYS A 165 9.19 2.25 2.53
N ASP A 166 9.47 1.08 1.95
CA ASP A 166 9.46 0.91 0.50
C ASP A 166 8.06 0.67 -0.11
N VAL A 167 7.08 0.25 0.70
CA VAL A 167 5.71 0.01 0.22
C VAL A 167 4.99 1.31 -0.16
N ASP A 168 4.02 1.24 -1.07
CA ASP A 168 3.27 2.41 -1.53
C ASP A 168 2.37 2.98 -0.41
N LEU A 169 1.75 2.11 0.39
CA LEU A 169 1.00 2.50 1.60
C LEU A 169 1.45 1.69 2.83
N LEU A 170 1.89 2.40 3.88
CA LEU A 170 2.14 1.83 5.20
C LEU A 170 1.10 2.34 6.19
N VAL A 171 0.38 1.45 6.84
CA VAL A 171 -0.56 1.75 7.92
C VAL A 171 0.02 1.26 9.23
N LEU A 172 0.21 2.20 10.16
CA LEU A 172 0.63 1.93 11.53
C LEU A 172 -0.60 1.87 12.44
N ASP A 173 -0.89 0.69 12.96
CA ASP A 173 -1.99 0.44 13.90
C ASP A 173 -1.53 0.57 15.35
N GLU A 174 -2.49 0.84 16.24
CA GLU A 174 -2.31 0.95 17.69
C GLU A 174 -1.28 2.01 18.14
N VAL A 175 -1.12 3.08 17.36
CA VAL A 175 -0.17 4.16 17.69
C VAL A 175 -0.58 4.86 18.99
N GLY A 176 0.36 4.91 19.94
CA GLY A 176 0.18 5.52 21.26
C GLY A 176 -0.73 4.74 22.20
N MET A 177 -0.93 3.45 21.96
CA MET A 177 -1.57 2.53 22.91
C MET A 177 -0.61 2.07 24.01
N GLN A 178 0.70 2.05 23.74
CA GLN A 178 1.71 1.66 24.71
C GLN A 178 2.07 2.85 25.60
N ARG A 179 2.24 2.61 26.91
CA ARG A 179 2.64 3.65 27.86
C ARG A 179 4.14 3.93 27.71
N ASP A 180 4.46 5.19 27.41
CA ASP A 180 5.79 5.83 27.54
C ASP A 180 7.00 5.03 27.04
N THR A 181 7.15 4.86 25.72
CA THR A 181 8.49 4.64 25.15
C THR A 181 8.84 5.75 24.17
N LYS A 182 9.71 6.68 24.60
CA LYS A 182 10.26 7.74 23.73
C LYS A 182 10.78 7.17 22.41
N ASN A 183 11.34 5.96 22.45
CA ASN A 183 11.86 5.25 21.28
C ASN A 183 10.77 4.94 20.23
N GLU A 184 9.55 4.62 20.65
CA GLU A 184 8.43 4.35 19.73
C GLU A 184 8.12 5.59 18.87
N PHE A 185 8.07 6.76 19.50
CA PHE A 185 7.83 8.01 18.79
C PHE A 185 9.03 8.44 17.95
N VAL A 186 10.27 8.14 18.36
CA VAL A 186 11.45 8.36 17.50
C VAL A 186 11.34 7.53 16.22
N ILE A 187 11.00 6.25 16.31
CA ILE A 187 10.82 5.37 15.15
C ILE A 187 9.63 5.84 14.29
N LEU A 188 8.50 6.19 14.91
CA LEU A 188 7.35 6.77 14.19
C LEU A 188 7.76 8.01 13.40
N ASN A 189 8.51 8.92 14.04
CA ASN A 189 8.97 10.16 13.42
C ASN A 189 9.90 9.88 12.24
N GLN A 190 10.82 8.92 12.37
CA GLN A 190 11.69 8.49 11.27
C GLN A 190 10.90 7.88 10.11
N ILE A 191 9.91 7.04 10.38
CA ILE A 191 9.07 6.42 9.34
C ILE A 191 8.28 7.49 8.59
N VAL A 192 7.61 8.41 9.30
CA VAL A 192 6.85 9.49 8.68
C VAL A 192 7.78 10.39 7.86
N ASP A 193 8.95 10.76 8.38
CA ASP A 193 9.94 11.57 7.65
C ASP A 193 10.35 10.93 6.32
N ARG A 194 10.86 9.71 6.37
CA ARG A 194 11.39 8.99 5.21
C ARG A 194 10.33 8.81 4.13
N ARG A 195 9.10 8.50 4.54
CA ARG A 195 7.98 8.28 3.61
C ARG A 195 7.50 9.58 2.99
N THR A 196 7.30 10.64 3.77
CA THR A 196 6.91 11.95 3.22
C THR A 196 8.00 12.49 2.29
N ALA A 197 9.28 12.37 2.64
CA ALA A 197 10.40 12.77 1.79
C ALA A 197 10.46 11.96 0.47
N SER A 198 9.99 10.72 0.49
CA SER A 198 9.92 9.84 -0.69
C SER A 198 8.57 9.91 -1.42
N MET A 199 7.69 10.86 -1.08
CA MET A 199 6.33 10.98 -1.62
C MET A 199 5.51 9.68 -1.49
N LYS A 200 5.67 8.97 -0.37
CA LYS A 200 4.94 7.74 -0.03
C LYS A 200 3.97 7.98 1.11
N SER A 201 2.83 7.31 1.06
CA SER A 201 1.70 7.60 1.96
C SER A 201 1.78 6.85 3.29
N VAL A 202 1.36 7.49 4.38
CA VAL A 202 1.27 6.87 5.72
C VAL A 202 -0.15 6.97 6.25
N GLY A 203 -0.68 5.84 6.71
CA GLY A 203 -1.88 5.76 7.53
C GLY A 203 -1.53 5.57 9.01
N ILE A 204 -2.16 6.31 9.90
CA ILE A 204 -2.06 6.10 11.35
C ILE A 204 -3.42 5.74 11.91
N LEU A 205 -3.50 4.67 12.68
CA LEU A 205 -4.68 4.29 13.43
C LEU A 205 -4.38 4.43 14.91
N THR A 206 -5.17 5.26 15.60
CA THR A 206 -4.93 5.59 17.00
C THR A 206 -6.23 5.74 17.78
N ASN A 207 -6.13 5.57 19.09
CA ASN A 207 -7.22 5.89 20.03
C ASN A 207 -7.05 7.28 20.66
N MET A 208 -5.98 8.00 20.33
CA MET A 208 -5.70 9.34 20.83
C MET A 208 -6.38 10.40 19.97
N ASN A 209 -6.77 11.52 20.60
CA ASN A 209 -7.21 12.69 19.86
C ASN A 209 -6.01 13.45 19.25
N PHE A 210 -6.32 14.52 18.49
CA PHE A 210 -5.30 15.31 17.80
C PHE A 210 -4.27 15.91 18.77
N ASP A 211 -4.71 16.52 19.86
CA ASP A 211 -3.82 17.21 20.80
C ASP A 211 -2.91 16.23 21.57
N SER A 212 -3.44 15.07 21.95
CA SER A 212 -2.65 14.00 22.58
C SER A 212 -1.58 13.46 21.63
N LEU A 213 -1.91 13.19 20.37
CA LEU A 213 -0.92 12.74 19.39
C LEU A 213 0.11 13.84 19.11
N LYS A 214 -0.33 15.11 18.98
CA LYS A 214 0.57 16.26 18.76
C LYS A 214 1.56 16.42 19.91
N LYS A 215 1.11 16.28 21.16
CA LYS A 215 1.97 16.38 22.34
C LYS A 215 3.03 15.27 22.40
N LEU A 216 2.71 14.07 21.91
CA LEU A 216 3.61 12.91 21.97
C LEU A 216 4.55 12.81 20.77
N ALA A 217 4.01 12.92 19.55
CA ALA A 217 4.79 12.80 18.31
C ALA A 217 5.53 14.10 17.94
N GLY A 218 5.08 15.24 18.47
CA GLY A 218 5.61 16.57 18.17
C GLY A 218 4.99 17.22 16.93
N GLU A 219 5.14 18.54 16.83
CA GLU A 219 4.49 19.34 15.78
C GLU A 219 4.91 18.93 14.37
N ARG A 220 6.20 18.63 14.18
CA ARG A 220 6.78 18.26 12.89
C ARG A 220 6.08 17.05 12.25
N VAL A 221 5.71 16.06 13.05
CA VAL A 221 5.03 14.86 12.53
C VAL A 221 3.57 15.14 12.22
N THR A 222 2.89 15.89 13.08
CA THR A 222 1.50 16.29 12.79
C THR A 222 1.39 17.17 11.56
N ASP A 223 2.38 18.02 11.30
CA ASP A 223 2.46 18.85 10.10
C ASP A 223 2.62 17.99 8.84
N ARG A 224 3.58 17.05 8.86
CA ARG A 224 3.80 16.09 7.76
C ARG A 224 2.60 15.23 7.44
N LEU A 225 1.86 14.80 8.45
CA LEU A 225 0.63 14.02 8.27
C LEU A 225 -0.50 14.84 7.64
N ARG A 226 -0.43 16.17 7.67
CA ARG A 226 -1.37 17.10 7.03
C ARG A 226 -0.93 17.55 5.65
N MET A 227 0.33 17.31 5.26
CA MET A 227 0.82 17.64 3.92
C MET A 227 0.00 16.95 2.83
N ASN A 228 -0.11 17.61 1.68
CA ASN A 228 -0.80 17.13 0.48
C ASN A 228 -2.23 16.63 0.75
N GLY A 229 -3.03 17.47 1.42
CA GLY A 229 -4.43 17.16 1.73
C GLY A 229 -4.60 16.04 2.76
N GLY A 230 -3.61 15.85 3.64
CA GLY A 230 -3.63 14.81 4.66
C GLY A 230 -4.87 14.90 5.57
N ARG A 231 -5.46 13.75 5.86
CA ARG A 231 -6.83 13.69 6.42
C ARG A 231 -6.86 13.19 7.84
N TRP A 232 -7.52 13.93 8.73
CA TRP A 232 -7.84 13.48 10.07
C TRP A 232 -9.32 13.10 10.17
N VAL A 233 -9.61 11.82 10.39
CA VAL A 233 -10.99 11.30 10.45
C VAL A 233 -11.26 10.78 11.87
N ILE A 234 -12.33 11.30 12.47
CA ILE A 234 -12.73 10.97 13.84
C ILE A 234 -13.78 9.85 13.83
N PHE A 235 -13.53 8.80 14.59
CA PHE A 235 -14.37 7.63 14.80
C PHE A 235 -15.02 7.73 16.19
N GLY A 236 -15.98 8.63 16.32
CA GLY A 236 -16.62 9.01 17.59
C GLY A 236 -17.91 8.26 17.92
N TRP A 237 -18.04 6.99 17.53
CA TRP A 237 -19.24 6.17 17.79
C TRP A 237 -18.93 4.93 18.63
N GLU A 238 -19.97 4.21 19.05
CA GLU A 238 -19.85 3.01 19.86
C GLU A 238 -19.22 1.82 19.12
N SER A 239 -18.70 0.86 19.89
CA SER A 239 -18.05 -0.33 19.34
C SER A 239 -19.03 -1.22 18.58
N TRP A 240 -18.71 -1.53 17.32
CA TRP A 240 -19.49 -2.41 16.46
C TRP A 240 -19.24 -3.91 16.72
N ARG A 241 -18.27 -4.25 17.58
CA ARG A 241 -17.82 -5.65 17.75
C ARG A 241 -18.94 -6.61 18.18
N GLN A 242 -19.94 -6.13 18.91
CA GLN A 242 -21.09 -6.92 19.37
C GLN A 242 -21.95 -7.45 18.20
N HIS A 243 -21.86 -6.82 17.03
CA HIS A 243 -22.63 -7.18 15.83
C HIS A 243 -21.83 -8.03 14.83
N VAL A 244 -20.56 -8.34 15.12
CA VAL A 244 -19.70 -9.14 14.25
C VAL A 244 -19.79 -10.61 14.68
N ARG A 245 -20.51 -11.43 13.90
CA ARG A 245 -20.42 -12.90 14.03
C ARG A 245 -19.13 -13.36 13.34
N GLN A 246 -18.15 -13.86 14.11
CA GLN A 246 -17.00 -14.54 13.51
C GLN A 246 -17.49 -15.87 12.93
N HIS A 247 -17.55 -15.97 11.60
CA HIS A 247 -17.62 -17.27 10.96
C HIS A 247 -16.25 -17.93 11.13
N LYS A 248 -16.20 -18.95 11.98
CA LYS A 248 -15.06 -19.88 12.09
C LYS A 248 -14.82 -20.56 10.75
#